data_AF-A0A965GTZ1-F1
#
_entry.id   AF-A0A965GTZ1-F1
#
_cell.length_a   1.000
_cell.length_b   1.000
_cell.length_c   1.000
_cell.angle_alpha   90.00
_cell.angle_beta   90.00
_cell.angle_gamma   90.00
#
_symmetry.space_group_name_H-M   'P 1'
#
loop_
_entity.id
_entity.type
_entity.pdbx_description
1 polymer ?
#
loop_
_entity_poly.entity_id
_entity_poly.type
_entity_poly.pdbx_seq_one_letter_code
_entity_poly.pdbx_strand_id
1 'polypeptide(L)' 'DPQTLEVSYSPIYYIWLIGNLLPVLAVGVRRMHDVGKSGWFILIPIYNIVLLATDSQPGTNDHGPAVK' A
#
# COMPACT_ATOMS: atom_id res chain seq x y z
N ASP A 1 -3.73 -37.72 17.46
CA ASP A 1 -2.52 -36.96 17.14
C ASP A 1 -2.85 -35.47 17.19
N PRO A 2 -2.25 -34.66 18.09
CA PRO A 2 -2.67 -33.28 18.32
C PRO A 2 -2.06 -32.30 17.29
N GLN A 3 -1.92 -32.70 16.02
CA GLN A 3 -1.04 -31.98 15.07
C GLN A 3 -1.68 -31.55 13.75
N THR A 4 -2.96 -31.81 13.48
CA THR A 4 -3.60 -31.24 12.29
C THR A 4 -4.93 -30.56 12.64
N LEU A 5 -4.82 -29.41 13.32
CA LEU A 5 -5.81 -28.35 13.12
C LEU A 5 -5.70 -27.94 11.65
N GLU A 6 -6.28 -28.73 10.74
CA GLU A 6 -6.49 -28.34 9.36
C GLU A 6 -7.45 -27.16 9.41
N VAL A 7 -6.89 -25.95 9.48
CA VAL A 7 -7.66 -24.74 9.33
C VAL A 7 -8.17 -24.76 7.90
N SER A 8 -9.36 -25.32 7.71
CA SER A 8 -10.06 -25.32 6.43
C SER A 8 -10.48 -23.87 6.18
N TYR A 9 -9.59 -23.10 5.56
CA TYR A 9 -9.88 -21.74 5.15
C TYR A 9 -10.94 -21.77 4.06
N SER A 10 -12.15 -21.32 4.38
CA SER A 10 -13.23 -21.19 3.40
C SER A 10 -12.77 -20.32 2.23
N PRO A 11 -13.07 -20.65 0.97
CA PRO A 11 -12.78 -19.79 -0.20
C PRO A 11 -13.29 -18.36 -0.03
N ILE A 12 -14.37 -18.18 0.73
CA ILE A 12 -14.94 -16.86 1.08
C ILE A 12 -13.93 -16.01 1.88
N TYR A 13 -13.14 -16.63 2.76
CA TYR A 13 -12.11 -15.95 3.54
C TYR A 13 -11.04 -15.35 2.63
N TYR A 14 -10.58 -16.09 1.61
CA TYR A 14 -9.58 -15.58 0.66
C TYR A 14 -10.13 -14.45 -0.22
N ILE A 15 -11.39 -14.55 -0.65
CA ILE A 15 -12.06 -13.48 -1.40
C ILE A 15 -12.17 -12.22 -0.55
N TRP A 16 -12.58 -12.36 0.71
CA TRP A 16 -12.67 -11.24 1.64
C TRP A 16 -11.29 -10.63 1.91
N LEU A 17 -10.26 -11.46 2.12
CA LEU A 17 -8.88 -11.01 2.33
C LEU A 17 -8.37 -10.21 1.14
N ILE A 18 -8.46 -10.76 -0.08
CA ILE A 18 -7.98 -10.09 -1.30
C ILE A 18 -8.80 -8.83 -1.60
N GLY A 19 -10.12 -8.88 -1.39
CA GLY A 19 -11.03 -7.76 -1.58
C GLY A 19 -10.72 -6.56 -0.68
N ASN A 20 -10.16 -6.78 0.51
CA ASN A 20 -9.71 -5.71 1.40
C ASN A 20 -8.23 -5.36 1.22
N LEU A 21 -7.38 -6.35 0.92
CA LEU A 21 -5.94 -6.16 0.76
C LEU A 21 -5.61 -5.32 -0.49
N LEU A 22 -6.27 -5.58 -1.63
CA LEU A 22 -5.98 -4.88 -2.88
C LEU A 22 -6.27 -3.37 -2.79
N PRO A 23 -7.42 -2.90 -2.25
CA PRO A 23 -7.66 -1.46 -2.06
C PRO A 23 -6.65 -0.78 -1.15
N VAL A 24 -6.27 -1.42 -0.03
CA VAL A 24 -5.30 -0.85 0.92
C VAL A 24 -3.92 -0.72 0.26
N LEU A 25 -3.48 -1.76 -0.46
CA LEU A 25 -2.23 -1.69 -1.22
C LEU A 25 -2.29 -0.64 -2.33
N ALA A 26 -3.40 -0.54 -3.06
CA ALA A 26 -3.56 0.43 -4.14
C ALA A 26 -3.46 1.88 -3.65
N VAL A 27 -4.09 2.20 -2.51
CA VAL A 27 -4.02 3.54 -1.92
C VAL A 27 -2.59 3.86 -1.44
N GLY A 28 -1.90 2.91 -0.81
CA GLY A 28 -0.51 3.10 -0.39
C GLY A 28 0.43 3.31 -1.58
N VAL A 29 0.28 2.51 -2.65
CA VAL A 29 1.03 2.67 -3.91
C VAL A 29 0.82 4.05 -4.52
N ARG A 30 -0.43 4.52 -4.56
CA ARG A 30 -0.76 5.87 -5.04
C ARG A 30 -0.02 6.95 -4.24
N ARG A 31 -0.05 6.88 -2.91
CA ARG A 31 0.64 7.85 -2.04
C ARG A 31 2.14 7.92 -2.27
N MET A 32 2.76 6.80 -2.62
CA MET A 32 4.18 6.79 -2.97
C MET A 32 4.46 7.39 -4.33
N HIS A 33 3.59 7.15 -5.30
CA HIS A 33 3.69 7.80 -6.60
C HIS A 33 3.49 9.32 -6.46
N ASP A 34 2.60 9.75 -5.57
CA ASP A 34 2.35 11.18 -5.30
C ASP A 34 3.60 11.90 -4.80
N VAL A 35 4.51 11.22 -4.08
CA VAL A 35 5.80 11.79 -3.63
C VAL A 35 6.98 11.49 -4.57
N GLY A 36 6.73 10.93 -5.77
CA GLY A 36 7.76 10.59 -6.74
C GLY A 36 8.67 9.42 -6.31
N LYS A 37 8.15 8.46 -5.52
CA LYS A 37 8.85 7.21 -5.16
C LYS A 37 8.17 6.01 -5.83
N SER A 38 8.91 4.91 -6.00
CA SER A 38 8.35 3.72 -6.63
C SER A 38 7.30 3.05 -5.72
N GLY A 39 6.29 2.44 -6.35
CA GLY A 39 5.23 1.69 -5.67
C GLY A 39 5.72 0.56 -4.76
N TRP A 40 6.99 0.17 -4.84
CA TRP A 40 7.58 -0.91 -4.04
C TRP A 40 7.96 -0.47 -2.62
N PHE A 41 8.04 0.83 -2.36
CA PHE A 41 8.39 1.34 -1.04
C PHE A 41 7.34 1.02 0.05
N ILE A 42 6.13 0.53 -0.31
CA ILE A 42 5.09 0.10 0.64
C ILE A 42 5.50 -1.16 1.40
N LEU A 43 6.39 -1.96 0.80
CA LEU A 43 6.95 -3.16 1.43
C LEU A 43 7.96 -2.81 2.52
N ILE A 44 8.41 -1.56 2.61
CA ILE A 44 9.29 -1.09 3.66
C ILE A 44 8.42 -0.70 4.87
N PRO A 45 8.45 -1.46 5.97
CA PRO A 45 7.68 -1.11 7.17
C PRO A 45 8.14 0.27 7.66
N ILE A 46 7.21 1.07 8.18
CA ILE A 46 7.42 2.46 8.69
C ILE A 46 7.57 3.53 7.59
N TYR A 47 7.87 3.18 6.33
CA TYR A 47 8.03 4.17 5.26
C TYR A 47 6.73 4.94 4.95
N ASN A 48 5.56 4.32 5.15
CA ASN A 48 4.25 4.98 5.06
C ASN A 48 4.06 6.10 6.10
N ILE A 49 4.68 5.99 7.28
CA ILE A 49 4.63 7.03 8.33
C ILE A 49 5.55 8.19 7.95
N VAL A 50 6.74 7.87 7.41
CA VAL A 50 7.68 8.87 6.87
C VAL A 50 7.01 9.65 5.74
N LEU A 51 6.32 8.97 4.81
CA LEU A 51 5.53 9.59 3.74
C LEU A 51 4.40 10.51 4.24
N LEU A 52 3.72 10.13 5.32
CA LEU A 52 2.66 10.96 5.90
C LEU A 52 3.23 12.25 6.53
N ALA A 53 4.47 12.19 7.01
CA ALA A 53 5.20 13.29 7.62
C ALA A 53 6.09 14.07 6.62
N THR A 54 6.20 13.59 5.37
CA THR A 54 7.02 14.21 4.33
C THR A 54 6.09 14.96 3.40
N ASP A 55 6.33 16.27 3.24
CA ASP A 55 5.60 17.07 2.27
C ASP A 55 5.76 16.50 0.84
N SER A 56 4.72 16.68 0.03
CA SER A 56 4.79 16.36 -1.40
C SER A 56 5.96 17.13 -2.04
N GLN A 57 6.60 16.57 -3.06
CA GLN A 57 7.76 17.21 -3.68
C GLN A 57 7.41 18.63 -4.16
N PRO A 58 8.12 19.67 -3.70
CA PRO A 58 7.89 21.03 -4.17
C PRO A 58 8.49 21.18 -5.57
N GLY A 59 7.61 21.37 -6.56
CA GLY A 59 8.00 21.59 -7.95
C GLY A 59 7.23 20.71 -8.93
N THR A 60 7.41 20.99 -10.22
CA THR A 60 6.85 20.19 -11.32
C THR A 60 7.37 18.75 -11.21
N ASN A 61 6.49 17.78 -11.04
CA ASN A 61 6.84 16.36 -11.04
C ASN A 61 6.33 15.69 -12.33
N ASP A 62 6.69 14.42 -12.54
CA ASP A 62 6.29 13.61 -13.72
C ASP A 62 4.76 13.42 -13.85
N HIS A 63 3.98 13.89 -12.88
CA HIS A 63 2.53 13.76 -12.82
C HIS A 63 1.79 15.10 -12.87
N GLY A 64 2.51 16.22 -12.92
CA GLY A 64 1.92 17.53 -13.18
C GLY A 64 2.75 18.70 -12.66
N PRO A 65 2.51 19.91 -13.20
CA PRO A 65 3.10 21.13 -12.68
C PRO A 65 2.58 21.45 -11.27
N ALA A 66 3.45 21.99 -10.43
CA ALA A 66 3.05 22.52 -9.13
C ALA A 66 1.98 23.60 -9.34
N VAL A 67 0.80 23.40 -8.76
CA VAL A 67 -0.20 24.47 -8.68
C VAL A 67 0.29 25.45 -7.63
N LYS A 68 0.56 26.67 -8.09
CA LYS A 68 0.95 27.84 -7.30
C LYS A 68 -0.05 28.16 -6.19
#